data_AF-A0A6A0ABF8-F1
#
_entry.id   AF-A0A6A0ABF8-F1
#
_cell.length_a   1.000
_cell.length_b   1.000
_cell.length_c   1.000
_cell.angle_alpha   90.00
_cell.angle_beta   90.00
_cell.angle_gamma   90.00
#
_symmetry.space_group_name_H-M   'P 1'
#
loop_
_entity.id
_entity.type
_entity.pdbx_description
1 polymer ?
#
loop_
_entity_poly.entity_id
_entity_poly.type
_entity_poly.pdbx_seq_one_letter_code
_entity_poly.pdbx_strand_id
1 'polypeptide(L)'
;MALSFCALLWFLAACGTSSAATCPPEKFDSVADFSLAAYIAAPWYVQKQVPVSYQKAEDLNCVRAVYKPVDSTNLKAGLTVFNYANRGAVNGPVDGTSQAQPNQTQLLAVPDPDASGPTAASKLLVGPAFLKTLLAAGAWKAAFGPYWVVAVGPSANKTIAYDWAIITGGAPTTPTENGKCRTGRPGNQAQQYFGGFWLFSRKPVDPAATAIMEAKALELGLDTAQLLAVKQEGCTYLGA
;
A
#
# COMPACT_ATOMS: atom_id res chain seq x y z
N MET A 1 -49.30 -50.77 30.75
CA MET A 1 -49.22 -49.31 30.87
C MET A 1 -47.77 -48.99 31.22
N ALA A 2 -46.91 -48.82 30.20
CA ALA A 2 -45.47 -48.59 30.37
C ALA A 2 -45.14 -47.23 29.75
N LEU A 3 -44.75 -46.28 30.61
CA LEU A 3 -44.31 -44.95 30.21
C LEU A 3 -42.82 -45.02 29.87
N SER A 4 -42.50 -44.85 28.59
CA SER A 4 -41.14 -44.74 28.10
C SER A 4 -40.68 -43.28 28.22
N PHE A 5 -39.64 -43.04 29.03
CA PHE A 5 -38.97 -41.75 29.13
C PHE A 5 -37.98 -41.60 27.97
N CYS A 6 -38.26 -40.68 27.05
CA CYS A 6 -37.32 -40.27 26.01
C CYS A 6 -36.50 -39.08 26.55
N ALA A 7 -35.25 -39.33 26.94
CA ALA A 7 -34.32 -38.28 27.33
C ALA A 7 -33.75 -37.60 26.07
N LEU A 8 -34.18 -36.37 25.78
CA LEU A 8 -33.55 -35.52 24.77
C LEU A 8 -32.27 -34.91 25.33
N LEU A 9 -31.12 -35.38 24.86
CA LEU A 9 -29.83 -34.71 25.01
C LEU A 9 -29.77 -33.51 24.06
N TRP A 10 -29.79 -32.30 24.63
CA TRP A 10 -29.53 -31.06 23.90
C TRP A 10 -28.02 -30.91 23.67
N PHE A 11 -27.56 -31.14 22.44
CA PHE A 11 -26.26 -30.67 21.99
C PHE A 11 -26.33 -29.15 21.82
N LEU A 12 -25.85 -28.40 22.82
CA LEU A 12 -25.52 -27.00 22.66
C LEU A 12 -24.28 -26.90 21.76
N ALA A 13 -24.49 -26.68 20.47
CA ALA A 13 -23.44 -26.22 19.58
C ALA A 13 -23.00 -24.83 20.06
N ALA A 14 -21.82 -24.74 20.66
CA ALA A 14 -21.17 -23.48 20.94
C ALA A 14 -20.87 -22.80 19.60
N CYS A 15 -21.74 -21.89 19.20
CA CYS A 15 -21.48 -20.98 18.09
C CYS A 15 -20.36 -20.04 18.58
N GLY A 16 -19.12 -20.37 18.21
CA GLY A 16 -17.97 -19.51 18.48
C GLY A 16 -18.23 -18.17 17.80
N THR A 17 -18.52 -17.15 18.59
CA THR A 17 -18.57 -15.77 18.11
C THR A 17 -17.16 -15.40 17.67
N SER A 18 -16.91 -15.40 16.37
CA SER A 18 -15.69 -14.81 15.81
C SER A 18 -15.65 -13.35 16.23
N SER A 19 -14.78 -13.03 17.19
CA SER A 19 -14.60 -11.65 17.66
C SER A 19 -14.11 -10.82 16.47
N ALA A 20 -14.83 -9.76 16.13
CA ALA A 20 -14.41 -8.85 15.08
C ALA A 20 -13.02 -8.30 15.41
N ALA A 21 -12.10 -8.29 14.44
CA ALA A 21 -10.74 -7.80 14.66
C ALA A 21 -10.75 -6.35 15.19
N THR A 22 -9.87 -6.04 16.12
CA THR A 22 -9.62 -4.65 16.50
C THR A 22 -8.63 -4.04 15.51
N CYS A 23 -9.00 -2.92 14.90
CA CYS A 23 -8.17 -2.24 13.91
C CYS A 23 -7.78 -0.83 14.37
N PRO A 24 -6.50 -0.43 14.21
CA PRO A 24 -5.40 -1.23 13.67
C PRO A 24 -5.02 -2.41 14.58
N PRO A 25 -4.36 -3.46 14.05
CA PRO A 25 -3.83 -4.55 14.85
C PRO A 25 -2.93 -4.01 15.97
N GLU A 26 -2.89 -4.71 17.11
CA GLU A 26 -2.05 -4.30 18.23
C GLU A 26 -0.58 -4.15 17.78
N LYS A 27 0.07 -3.04 18.16
CA LYS A 27 1.46 -2.71 17.79
C LYS A 27 1.70 -2.54 16.28
N PHE A 28 0.64 -2.41 15.47
CA PHE A 28 0.80 -2.06 14.07
C PHE A 28 1.45 -0.69 13.93
N ASP A 29 2.59 -0.64 13.26
CA ASP A 29 3.27 0.60 12.88
C ASP A 29 4.09 0.37 11.59
N SER A 30 4.68 1.45 11.07
CA SER A 30 5.63 1.39 9.95
C SER A 30 7.04 0.96 10.40
N VAL A 31 7.92 0.65 9.44
CA VAL A 31 9.27 0.12 9.69
C VAL A 31 10.16 1.10 10.46
N ALA A 32 10.75 0.64 11.55
CA ALA A 32 11.80 1.39 12.25
C ALA A 32 13.12 1.44 11.45
N ASP A 33 13.96 2.45 11.71
CA ASP A 33 15.32 2.58 11.15
C ASP A 33 15.37 2.54 9.60
N PHE A 34 14.32 3.10 8.99
CA PHE A 34 14.14 3.09 7.55
C PHE A 34 15.02 4.13 6.83
N SER A 35 15.73 3.70 5.78
CA SER A 35 16.52 4.57 4.92
C SER A 35 15.71 5.00 3.70
N LEU A 36 15.15 6.22 3.76
CA LEU A 36 14.42 6.80 2.62
C LEU A 36 15.31 6.93 1.37
N ALA A 37 16.59 7.24 1.54
CA ALA A 37 17.55 7.32 0.44
C ALA A 37 17.70 5.97 -0.29
N ALA A 38 17.81 4.87 0.45
CA ALA A 38 17.91 3.54 -0.14
C ALA A 38 16.59 3.10 -0.78
N TYR A 39 15.46 3.46 -0.17
CA TYR A 39 14.13 3.18 -0.72
C TYR A 39 13.92 3.79 -2.11
N ILE A 40 14.41 5.01 -2.35
CA ILE A 40 14.25 5.70 -3.63
C ILE A 40 15.38 5.44 -4.63
N ALA A 41 16.41 4.66 -4.26
CA ALA A 41 17.62 4.47 -5.07
C ALA A 41 17.40 3.73 -6.40
N ALA A 42 16.25 3.05 -6.55
CA ALA A 42 15.89 2.32 -7.76
C ALA A 42 14.36 2.36 -7.96
N PRO A 43 13.86 1.94 -9.15
CA PRO A 43 12.43 1.76 -9.38
C PRO A 43 11.81 0.67 -8.51
N TRP A 44 10.50 0.75 -8.32
CA TRP A 44 9.66 -0.28 -7.71
C TRP A 44 8.63 -0.78 -8.70
N TYR A 45 8.40 -2.09 -8.70
CA TYR A 45 7.38 -2.77 -9.50
C TYR A 45 6.33 -3.37 -8.58
N VAL A 46 5.07 -2.98 -8.76
CA VAL A 46 3.99 -3.47 -7.92
C VAL A 46 3.67 -4.89 -8.32
N GLN A 47 3.74 -5.83 -7.38
CA GLN A 47 3.41 -7.23 -7.61
C GLN A 47 1.92 -7.48 -7.41
N LYS A 48 1.38 -6.92 -6.31
CA LYS A 48 -0.05 -6.93 -6.01
C LYS A 48 -0.47 -5.62 -5.38
N GLN A 49 -1.71 -5.21 -5.61
CA GLN A 49 -2.32 -4.10 -4.90
C GLN A 49 -3.83 -4.23 -4.80
N VAL A 50 -4.44 -3.49 -3.87
CA VAL A 50 -5.88 -3.25 -3.90
C VAL A 50 -6.19 -2.20 -4.97
N PRO A 51 -7.29 -2.33 -5.73
CA PRO A 51 -7.79 -1.26 -6.57
C PRO A 51 -8.04 0.01 -5.74
N VAL A 52 -7.75 1.16 -6.34
CA VAL A 52 -7.95 2.48 -5.72
C VAL A 52 -8.75 3.38 -6.67
N SER A 53 -9.22 4.54 -6.19
CA SER A 53 -10.20 5.35 -6.94
C SER A 53 -9.69 5.83 -8.29
N TYR A 54 -8.37 6.03 -8.41
CA TYR A 54 -7.69 6.46 -9.62
C TYR A 54 -7.09 5.31 -10.44
N GLN A 55 -7.14 4.07 -9.95
CA GLN A 55 -6.58 2.91 -10.65
C GLN A 55 -7.40 1.66 -10.36
N LYS A 56 -8.25 1.30 -11.33
CA LYS A 56 -9.18 0.18 -11.24
C LYS A 56 -8.48 -1.15 -11.46
N ALA A 57 -9.19 -2.25 -11.16
CA ALA A 57 -8.67 -3.61 -11.29
C ALA A 57 -8.21 -3.94 -12.72
N GLU A 58 -8.97 -3.51 -13.74
CA GLU A 58 -8.66 -3.70 -15.16
C GLU A 58 -7.40 -2.97 -15.62
N ASP A 59 -6.98 -1.93 -14.90
CA ASP A 59 -5.82 -1.08 -15.20
C ASP A 59 -4.57 -1.46 -14.39
N LEU A 60 -4.59 -2.59 -13.69
CA LEU A 60 -3.44 -3.15 -12.95
C LEU A 60 -2.44 -3.83 -13.90
N ASN A 61 -1.89 -3.06 -14.83
CA ASN A 61 -0.88 -3.52 -15.80
C ASN A 61 0.37 -2.62 -15.71
N CYS A 62 1.55 -3.26 -15.67
CA CYS A 62 2.86 -2.61 -15.68
C CYS A 62 3.06 -1.53 -14.61
N VAL A 63 2.40 -1.67 -13.45
CA VAL A 63 2.42 -0.61 -12.43
C VAL A 63 3.82 -0.49 -11.82
N ARG A 64 4.41 0.70 -11.93
CA ARG A 64 5.78 1.00 -11.53
C ARG A 64 5.86 2.39 -10.91
N ALA A 65 6.70 2.53 -9.91
CA ALA A 65 6.96 3.81 -9.25
C ALA A 65 8.46 4.15 -9.25
N VAL A 66 8.77 5.41 -9.54
CA VAL A 66 10.09 6.01 -9.37
C VAL A 66 9.94 7.28 -8.55
N TYR A 67 10.92 7.53 -7.70
CA TYR A 67 10.97 8.68 -6.82
C TYR A 67 12.23 9.47 -7.12
N LYS A 68 12.12 10.80 -7.22
CA LYS A 68 13.28 11.68 -7.32
C LYS A 68 13.23 12.72 -6.22
N PRO A 69 14.33 12.99 -5.50
CA PRO A 69 14.37 14.08 -4.55
C PRO A 69 13.98 15.41 -5.20
N VAL A 70 13.17 16.20 -4.50
CA VAL A 70 12.94 17.61 -4.87
C VAL A 70 14.23 18.41 -4.62
N ASP A 71 14.93 18.09 -3.53
CA ASP A 71 16.26 18.60 -3.19
C ASP A 71 17.16 17.39 -2.89
N SER A 72 18.21 17.19 -3.68
CA SER A 72 19.13 16.05 -3.55
C SER A 72 19.94 16.06 -2.25
N THR A 73 20.05 17.21 -1.58
CA THR A 73 20.76 17.36 -0.31
C THR A 73 19.82 17.28 0.90
N ASN A 74 18.51 17.36 0.70
CA ASN A 74 17.52 17.38 1.76
C ASN A 74 16.23 16.64 1.38
N LEU A 75 16.18 15.34 1.68
CA LEU A 75 14.99 14.51 1.43
C LEU A 75 13.74 14.96 2.20
N LYS A 76 13.85 15.80 3.24
CA LYS A 76 12.70 16.36 3.95
C LYS A 76 11.91 17.37 3.09
N ALA A 77 12.53 17.94 2.05
CA ALA A 77 11.83 18.79 1.09
C ALA A 77 10.74 18.01 0.32
N GLY A 78 10.92 16.69 0.21
CA GLY A 78 10.00 15.76 -0.44
C GLY A 78 10.61 15.13 -1.69
N LEU A 79 9.79 14.27 -2.30
CA LEU A 79 10.12 13.46 -3.45
C LEU A 79 9.07 13.70 -4.52
N THR A 80 9.51 13.95 -5.74
CA THR A 80 8.67 13.89 -6.94
C THR A 80 8.36 12.42 -7.24
N VAL A 81 7.08 12.09 -7.33
CA VAL A 81 6.60 10.71 -7.59
C VAL A 81 6.24 10.55 -9.06
N PHE A 82 6.90 9.61 -9.73
CA PHE A 82 6.65 9.21 -11.10
C PHE A 82 6.01 7.83 -11.11
N ASN A 83 4.68 7.80 -11.21
CA ASN A 83 3.93 6.56 -11.37
C ASN A 83 3.73 6.26 -12.85
N TYR A 84 3.84 4.99 -13.21
CA TYR A 84 3.59 4.47 -14.55
C TYR A 84 2.65 3.28 -14.43
N ALA A 85 1.67 3.20 -15.32
CA ALA A 85 0.82 2.03 -15.52
C ALA A 85 0.31 2.00 -16.96
N ASN A 86 -0.29 0.89 -17.37
CA ASN A 86 -1.00 0.80 -18.64
C ASN A 86 -2.49 0.51 -18.42
N ARG A 87 -3.35 1.23 -19.13
CA ARG A 87 -4.81 1.03 -19.08
C ARG A 87 -5.23 -0.18 -19.91
N GLY A 88 -6.13 -0.99 -19.36
CA GLY A 88 -6.78 -2.14 -19.99
C GLY A 88 -5.89 -3.36 -20.30
N ALA A 89 -4.62 -3.17 -20.66
CA ALA A 89 -3.70 -4.25 -21.02
C ALA A 89 -2.22 -3.91 -20.80
N VAL A 90 -1.38 -4.94 -20.73
CA VAL A 90 0.09 -4.81 -20.77
C VAL A 90 0.51 -4.07 -22.04
N ASN A 91 1.35 -3.04 -21.89
CA ASN A 91 1.76 -2.13 -22.97
C ASN A 91 0.59 -1.40 -23.66
N GLY A 92 -0.56 -1.31 -23.02
CA GLY A 92 -1.65 -0.42 -23.43
C GLY A 92 -1.30 1.06 -23.24
N PRO A 93 -2.27 1.98 -23.41
CA PRO A 93 -2.05 3.41 -23.20
C PRO A 93 -1.47 3.69 -21.82
N VAL A 94 -0.40 4.49 -21.78
CA VAL A 94 0.26 4.88 -20.53
C VAL A 94 -0.66 5.75 -19.69
N ASP A 95 -0.66 5.53 -18.38
CA ASP A 95 -1.30 6.36 -17.36
C ASP A 95 -0.34 6.60 -16.18
N GLY A 96 -0.66 7.57 -15.33
CA GLY A 96 0.14 7.99 -14.19
C GLY A 96 0.86 9.32 -14.39
N THR A 97 1.94 9.55 -13.66
CA THR A 97 2.68 10.83 -13.59
C THR A 97 4.10 10.72 -14.17
N SER A 98 4.37 9.67 -14.95
CA SER A 98 5.64 9.44 -15.63
C SER A 98 5.91 10.45 -16.76
N GLN A 99 7.12 10.40 -17.33
CA GLN A 99 7.53 11.31 -18.41
C GLN A 99 6.68 11.17 -19.67
N ALA A 100 6.06 10.00 -19.90
CA ALA A 100 5.10 9.78 -20.97
C ALA A 100 3.80 10.59 -20.83
N GLN A 101 3.55 11.18 -19.64
CA GLN A 101 2.34 11.94 -19.32
C GLN A 101 2.70 13.34 -18.77
N PRO A 102 3.36 14.21 -19.57
CA PRO A 102 3.94 15.47 -19.08
C PRO A 102 2.89 16.49 -18.61
N ASN A 103 1.62 16.32 -19.00
CA ASN A 103 0.53 17.21 -18.64
C ASN A 103 -0.24 16.75 -17.38
N GLN A 104 0.15 15.63 -16.78
CA GLN A 104 -0.51 15.13 -15.57
C GLN A 104 -0.09 15.91 -14.34
N THR A 105 -0.97 15.94 -13.34
CA THR A 105 -0.70 16.64 -12.09
C THR A 105 0.46 15.95 -11.37
N GLN A 106 1.56 16.68 -11.16
CA GLN A 106 2.71 16.17 -10.45
C GLN A 106 2.34 15.78 -9.01
N LEU A 107 2.75 14.59 -8.59
CA LEU A 107 2.62 14.13 -7.21
C LEU A 107 3.92 14.37 -6.43
N LEU A 108 3.75 14.69 -5.14
CA LEU A 108 4.81 14.75 -4.15
C LEU A 108 4.58 13.72 -3.05
N ALA A 109 5.65 13.09 -2.59
CA ALA A 109 5.70 12.35 -1.33
C ALA A 109 6.63 13.09 -0.36
N VAL A 110 6.14 13.45 0.81
CA VAL A 110 6.88 14.28 1.79
C VAL A 110 6.96 13.49 3.09
N PRO A 111 8.14 13.40 3.74
CA PRO A 111 8.21 12.86 5.10
C PRO A 111 7.19 13.55 6.00
N ASP A 112 6.39 12.76 6.73
CA ASP A 112 5.36 13.29 7.61
C ASP A 112 6.03 14.11 8.71
N PRO A 113 5.84 15.45 8.74
CA PRO A 113 6.51 16.31 9.71
C PRO A 113 5.98 16.12 11.13
N ASP A 114 4.81 15.51 11.30
CA ASP A 114 4.20 15.24 12.59
C ASP A 114 4.55 13.82 13.09
N ALA A 115 5.18 12.99 12.26
CA ALA A 115 5.70 11.70 12.65
C ALA A 115 6.97 11.85 13.52
N SER A 116 7.06 11.03 14.57
CA SER A 116 8.18 11.01 15.50
C SER A 116 8.55 9.57 15.89
N GLY A 117 9.68 9.42 16.57
CA GLY A 117 10.18 8.12 17.01
C GLY A 117 10.87 7.31 15.90
N PRO A 118 11.17 6.02 16.17
CA PRO A 118 12.04 5.21 15.32
C PRO A 118 11.44 4.91 13.94
N THR A 119 10.13 5.06 13.77
CA THR A 119 9.42 4.78 12.51
C THR A 119 9.11 6.04 11.70
N ALA A 120 9.56 7.23 12.12
CA ALA A 120 9.19 8.47 11.46
C ALA A 120 9.64 8.50 9.98
N ALA A 121 10.79 7.91 9.69
CA ALA A 121 11.39 7.89 8.35
C ALA A 121 10.57 7.09 7.31
N SER A 122 9.74 6.14 7.74
CA SER A 122 8.89 5.30 6.87
C SER A 122 7.46 5.82 6.71
N LYS A 123 7.14 7.00 7.26
CA LYS A 123 5.83 7.66 7.15
C LYS A 123 5.94 8.87 6.23
N LEU A 124 5.26 8.80 5.09
CA LEU A 124 5.17 9.87 4.11
C LEU A 124 3.72 10.34 3.99
N LEU A 125 3.55 11.56 3.48
CA LEU A 125 2.30 12.13 3.00
C LEU A 125 2.41 12.31 1.48
N VAL A 126 1.44 11.79 0.73
CA VAL A 126 1.42 11.79 -0.74
C VAL A 126 0.23 12.59 -1.26
N GLY A 127 0.48 13.51 -2.20
CA GLY A 127 -0.58 14.29 -2.81
C GLY A 127 -0.13 15.18 -3.97
N PRO A 128 -1.08 15.86 -4.64
CA PRO A 128 -0.79 16.80 -5.71
C PRO A 128 0.14 17.94 -5.26
N ALA A 129 1.19 18.20 -6.04
CA ALA A 129 2.22 19.20 -5.72
C ALA A 129 1.64 20.61 -5.55
N PHE A 130 0.69 21.01 -6.40
CA PHE A 130 0.12 22.37 -6.39
C PHE A 130 -0.66 22.71 -5.11
N LEU A 131 -1.09 21.70 -4.34
CA LEU A 131 -1.79 21.94 -3.08
C LEU A 131 -0.86 22.51 -2.00
N LYS A 132 0.46 22.26 -2.08
CA LYS A 132 1.43 22.89 -1.18
C LYS A 132 1.53 24.41 -1.37
N THR A 133 1.33 24.89 -2.60
CA THR A 133 1.38 26.32 -2.92
C THR A 133 0.01 26.99 -2.76
N LEU A 134 -1.07 26.26 -3.01
CA LEU A 134 -2.44 26.79 -2.99
C LEU A 134 -3.00 26.93 -1.57
N LEU A 135 -2.70 25.98 -0.68
CA LEU A 135 -3.26 25.95 0.67
C LEU A 135 -2.37 26.72 1.65
N ALA A 136 -2.98 27.30 2.69
CA ALA A 136 -2.26 27.96 3.77
C ALA A 136 -1.17 27.06 4.36
N ALA A 137 -0.10 27.65 4.89
CA ALA A 137 1.05 26.92 5.41
C ALA A 137 0.61 25.83 6.41
N GLY A 138 0.91 24.56 6.09
CA GLY A 138 0.54 23.40 6.89
C GLY A 138 -0.83 22.79 6.59
N ALA A 139 -1.78 23.53 6.01
CA ALA A 139 -3.11 22.99 5.67
C ALA A 139 -3.07 21.91 4.58
N TRP A 140 -2.05 21.93 3.71
CA TRP A 140 -1.83 20.91 2.70
C TRP A 140 -1.65 19.50 3.28
N LYS A 141 -1.20 19.37 4.53
CA LYS A 141 -1.02 18.05 5.18
C LYS A 141 -2.33 17.26 5.22
N ALA A 142 -3.44 17.93 5.53
CA ALA A 142 -4.76 17.31 5.62
C ALA A 142 -5.31 16.88 4.24
N ALA A 143 -4.78 17.45 3.15
CA ALA A 143 -5.16 17.10 1.79
C ALA A 143 -4.26 16.00 1.19
N PHE A 144 -3.16 15.64 1.85
CA PHE A 144 -2.27 14.56 1.41
C PHE A 144 -2.66 13.26 2.11
N GLY A 145 -2.64 12.17 1.37
CA GLY A 145 -2.93 10.84 1.91
C GLY A 145 -1.69 10.25 2.60
N PRO A 146 -1.84 9.53 3.72
CA PRO A 146 -0.73 8.82 4.34
C PRO A 146 -0.19 7.71 3.41
N TYR A 147 1.12 7.49 3.47
CA TYR A 147 1.85 6.43 2.77
C TYR A 147 2.90 5.87 3.73
N TRP A 148 2.66 4.68 4.25
CA TRP A 148 3.48 4.06 5.28
C TRP A 148 4.16 2.82 4.72
N VAL A 149 5.48 2.73 4.85
CA VAL A 149 6.22 1.50 4.55
C VAL A 149 6.22 0.64 5.80
N VAL A 150 5.44 -0.45 5.79
CA VAL A 150 5.13 -1.26 6.99
C VAL A 150 5.95 -2.53 7.11
N ALA A 151 6.59 -2.97 6.02
CA ALA A 151 7.63 -3.98 6.06
C ALA A 151 8.59 -3.80 4.88
N VAL A 152 9.83 -4.25 5.05
CA VAL A 152 10.83 -4.32 3.98
C VAL A 152 11.62 -5.62 4.07
N GLY A 153 12.05 -6.12 2.93
CA GLY A 153 12.98 -7.25 2.84
C GLY A 153 14.39 -6.75 2.61
N PRO A 154 15.39 -7.17 3.39
CA PRO A 154 16.76 -6.71 3.20
C PRO A 154 17.31 -7.13 1.83
N SER A 155 18.08 -6.23 1.22
CA SER A 155 18.83 -6.53 0.00
C SER A 155 20.29 -6.87 0.31
N ALA A 156 20.87 -7.76 -0.49
CA ALA A 156 22.32 -7.95 -0.53
C ALA A 156 23.05 -6.69 -1.02
N ASN A 157 22.40 -5.89 -1.87
CA ASN A 157 22.93 -4.61 -2.34
C ASN A 157 22.66 -3.52 -1.30
N LYS A 158 23.73 -3.05 -0.65
CA LYS A 158 23.67 -2.04 0.41
C LYS A 158 23.20 -0.65 -0.07
N THR A 159 23.33 -0.33 -1.35
CA THR A 159 22.87 0.94 -1.91
C THR A 159 21.34 1.03 -1.96
N ILE A 160 20.67 -0.06 -2.37
CA ILE A 160 19.20 -0.09 -2.43
C ILE A 160 18.57 -0.57 -1.11
N ALA A 161 19.35 -1.30 -0.30
CA ALA A 161 19.05 -1.86 1.03
C ALA A 161 17.82 -2.77 1.15
N TYR A 162 16.88 -2.71 0.21
CA TYR A 162 15.59 -3.37 0.24
C TYR A 162 15.25 -3.99 -1.13
N ASP A 163 14.95 -5.29 -1.14
CA ASP A 163 14.53 -6.02 -2.35
C ASP A 163 13.01 -6.01 -2.54
N TRP A 164 12.25 -5.87 -1.45
CA TRP A 164 10.80 -5.76 -1.47
C TRP A 164 10.30 -4.83 -0.35
N ALA A 165 9.09 -4.31 -0.50
CA ALA A 165 8.45 -3.46 0.49
C ALA A 165 6.93 -3.65 0.50
N ILE A 166 6.34 -3.54 1.69
CA ILE A 166 4.88 -3.53 1.90
C ILE A 166 4.48 -2.12 2.27
N ILE A 167 3.47 -1.58 1.59
CA ILE A 167 3.03 -0.21 1.75
C ILE A 167 1.54 -0.17 2.06
N THR A 168 1.15 0.63 3.03
CA THR A 168 -0.25 0.93 3.34
C THR A 168 -0.53 2.43 3.27
N GLY A 169 -1.76 2.79 2.94
CA GLY A 169 -2.26 4.16 3.00
C GLY A 169 -2.55 4.59 4.43
N GLY A 170 -1.53 4.53 5.31
CA GLY A 170 -1.66 4.73 6.75
C GLY A 170 -1.98 3.45 7.53
N ALA A 171 -2.33 3.60 8.80
CA ALA A 171 -2.77 2.49 9.64
C ALA A 171 -4.12 1.92 9.14
N PRO A 172 -4.31 0.59 9.10
CA PRO A 172 -5.58 0.00 8.70
C PRO A 172 -6.62 0.22 9.79
N THR A 173 -7.80 0.71 9.44
CA THR A 173 -8.82 1.13 10.43
C THR A 173 -10.09 0.29 10.38
N THR A 174 -10.21 -0.61 9.39
CA THR A 174 -11.45 -1.33 9.13
C THR A 174 -11.25 -2.84 9.30
N PRO A 175 -11.99 -3.49 10.21
CA PRO A 175 -11.98 -4.95 10.28
C PRO A 175 -12.67 -5.57 9.08
N THR A 176 -12.27 -6.79 8.78
CA THR A 176 -12.79 -7.63 7.71
C THR A 176 -13.41 -8.89 8.29
N GLU A 177 -14.21 -9.60 7.49
CA GLU A 177 -14.82 -10.87 7.87
C GLU A 177 -13.78 -11.96 8.17
N ASN A 178 -12.55 -11.80 7.66
CA ASN A 178 -11.42 -12.70 7.88
C ASN A 178 -10.71 -12.50 9.24
N GLY A 179 -11.22 -11.63 10.10
CA GLY A 179 -10.55 -11.30 11.38
C GLY A 179 -9.22 -10.56 11.17
N LYS A 180 -9.08 -9.85 10.05
CA LYS A 180 -7.92 -9.02 9.70
C LYS A 180 -8.34 -7.59 9.42
N CYS A 181 -7.39 -6.68 9.25
CA CYS A 181 -7.65 -5.26 9.02
C CYS A 181 -7.31 -4.85 7.58
N ARG A 182 -8.14 -4.01 6.98
CA ARG A 182 -7.87 -3.39 5.68
C ARG A 182 -7.63 -1.89 5.81
N THR A 183 -6.90 -1.35 4.84
CA THR A 183 -6.70 0.09 4.65
C THR A 183 -7.92 0.72 3.99
N GLY A 184 -8.24 1.97 4.35
CA GLY A 184 -9.41 2.68 3.82
C GLY A 184 -10.71 2.39 4.59
N ARG A 185 -11.78 3.13 4.26
CA ARG A 185 -13.08 3.07 4.96
C ARG A 185 -14.05 2.08 4.30
N PRO A 186 -14.96 1.44 5.07
CA PRO A 186 -16.06 0.67 4.49
C PRO A 186 -17.07 1.60 3.82
N GLY A 187 -17.51 1.24 2.61
CA GLY A 187 -18.59 1.90 1.89
C GLY A 187 -18.88 1.23 0.55
N ASN A 188 -20.17 1.12 0.21
CA ASN A 188 -20.71 0.30 -0.89
C ASN A 188 -20.51 0.94 -2.28
N GLN A 189 -19.61 1.92 -2.38
CA GLN A 189 -19.22 2.54 -3.64
C GLN A 189 -17.77 2.23 -3.86
N ALA A 190 -17.47 1.57 -4.98
CA ALA A 190 -16.16 1.12 -5.40
C ALA A 190 -15.11 2.24 -5.62
N GLN A 191 -15.22 3.42 -4.99
CA GLN A 191 -14.52 4.63 -5.43
C GLN A 191 -14.06 5.62 -4.33
N GLN A 192 -14.10 5.32 -3.03
CA GLN A 192 -13.59 6.24 -2.00
C GLN A 192 -12.39 5.67 -1.23
N TYR A 193 -11.25 5.58 -1.90
CA TYR A 193 -10.00 5.07 -1.34
C TYR A 193 -9.10 6.21 -0.85
N PHE A 194 -9.37 6.74 0.34
CA PHE A 194 -8.34 7.40 1.15
C PHE A 194 -7.47 6.34 1.88
N GLY A 195 -7.00 5.36 1.12
CA GLY A 195 -6.21 4.24 1.62
C GLY A 195 -5.89 3.27 0.48
N GLY A 196 -4.67 2.76 0.44
CA GLY A 196 -4.30 1.69 -0.48
C GLY A 196 -3.34 0.72 0.17
N PHE A 197 -3.05 -0.36 -0.51
CA PHE A 197 -2.25 -1.45 -0.01
C PHE A 197 -1.51 -2.06 -1.19
N TRP A 198 -0.18 -2.02 -1.15
CA TRP A 198 0.69 -2.41 -2.26
C TRP A 198 1.83 -3.31 -1.79
N LEU A 199 2.16 -4.28 -2.63
CA LEU A 199 3.33 -5.13 -2.49
C LEU A 199 4.33 -4.77 -3.58
N PHE A 200 5.47 -4.19 -3.22
CA PHE A 200 6.49 -3.70 -4.14
C PHE A 200 7.68 -4.66 -4.19
N SER A 201 8.23 -4.91 -5.38
CA SER A 201 9.52 -5.59 -5.56
C SER A 201 10.46 -4.74 -6.44
N ARG A 202 11.76 -4.94 -6.28
CA ARG A 202 12.80 -4.43 -7.20
C ARG A 202 12.81 -5.15 -8.55
N LYS A 203 12.15 -6.31 -8.66
CA LYS A 203 12.04 -7.07 -9.91
C LYS A 203 10.63 -6.90 -10.50
N PRO A 204 10.51 -6.74 -11.83
CA PRO A 204 9.23 -6.72 -12.52
C PRO A 204 8.33 -7.89 -12.14
N VAL A 205 8.84 -9.12 -12.27
CA VAL A 205 8.14 -10.36 -11.95
C VAL A 205 8.88 -11.04 -10.79
N ASP A 206 8.25 -11.10 -9.61
CA ASP A 206 8.87 -11.64 -8.39
C ASP A 206 7.88 -12.47 -7.54
N PRO A 207 7.51 -13.68 -8.01
CA PRO A 207 6.59 -14.53 -7.28
C PRO A 207 7.12 -14.92 -5.88
N ALA A 208 8.44 -15.05 -5.72
CA ALA A 208 9.05 -15.41 -4.44
C ALA A 208 8.90 -14.28 -3.41
N ALA A 209 9.26 -13.03 -3.75
CA ALA A 209 9.06 -11.90 -2.85
C ALA A 209 7.56 -11.63 -2.61
N THR A 210 6.71 -11.86 -3.61
CA THR A 210 5.25 -11.69 -3.47
C THR A 210 4.69 -12.61 -2.38
N ALA A 211 5.04 -13.90 -2.40
CA ALA A 211 4.60 -14.84 -1.38
C ALA A 211 5.09 -14.45 0.03
N ILE A 212 6.36 -14.01 0.15
CA ILE A 212 6.93 -13.51 1.41
C ILE A 212 6.14 -12.30 1.92
N MET A 213 5.84 -11.34 1.04
CA MET A 213 5.10 -10.14 1.39
C MET A 213 3.67 -10.44 1.82
N GLU A 214 2.97 -11.37 1.15
CA GLU A 214 1.61 -11.77 1.55
C GLU A 214 1.60 -12.43 2.94
N ALA A 215 2.53 -13.36 3.19
CA ALA A 215 2.68 -13.95 4.52
C ALA A 215 2.98 -12.89 5.57
N LYS A 216 3.90 -11.97 5.28
CA LYS A 216 4.27 -10.89 6.20
C LYS A 216 3.11 -9.91 6.46
N ALA A 217 2.31 -9.60 5.44
CA ALA A 217 1.11 -8.78 5.62
C ALA A 217 0.10 -9.46 6.55
N LEU A 218 -0.14 -10.77 6.40
CA LEU A 218 -1.03 -11.53 7.28
C LEU A 218 -0.52 -11.58 8.72
N GLU A 219 0.80 -11.70 8.93
CA GLU A 219 1.44 -11.60 10.25
C GLU A 219 1.22 -10.24 10.91
N LEU A 220 1.29 -9.15 10.11
CA LEU A 220 1.00 -7.78 10.56
C LEU A 220 -0.50 -7.54 10.81
N GLY A 221 -1.36 -8.54 10.58
CA GLY A 221 -2.80 -8.41 10.77
C GLY A 221 -3.52 -7.71 9.60
N LEU A 222 -2.87 -7.55 8.45
CA LEU A 222 -3.48 -7.00 7.24
C LEU A 222 -4.25 -8.09 6.49
N ASP A 223 -5.41 -7.72 5.93
CA ASP A 223 -6.17 -8.62 5.05
C ASP A 223 -5.62 -8.54 3.62
N THR A 224 -5.15 -9.69 3.11
CA THR A 224 -4.63 -9.82 1.75
C THR A 224 -5.68 -10.27 0.73
N ALA A 225 -6.91 -10.60 1.15
CA ALA A 225 -7.94 -11.14 0.26
C ALA A 225 -8.32 -10.21 -0.90
N GLN A 226 -8.12 -8.89 -0.74
CA GLN A 226 -8.44 -7.88 -1.76
C GLN A 226 -7.25 -7.52 -2.66
N LEU A 227 -6.06 -8.09 -2.41
CA LEU A 227 -4.90 -7.86 -3.26
C LEU A 227 -5.09 -8.56 -4.61
N LEU A 228 -5.05 -7.76 -5.68
CA LEU A 228 -5.08 -8.27 -7.05
C LEU A 228 -3.67 -8.27 -7.63
N ALA A 229 -3.37 -9.28 -8.44
CA ALA A 229 -2.12 -9.35 -9.18
C ALA A 229 -2.02 -8.20 -10.19
N VAL A 230 -0.86 -7.56 -10.21
CA VAL A 230 -0.50 -6.61 -11.26
C VAL A 230 0.22 -7.38 -12.37
N LYS A 231 -0.22 -7.20 -13.62
CA LYS A 231 0.43 -7.86 -14.77
C LYS A 231 1.75 -7.16 -15.09
N GLN A 232 2.86 -7.82 -14.84
CA GLN A 232 4.22 -7.29 -15.09
C GLN A 232 4.96 -8.02 -16.23
N GLU A 233 4.56 -9.24 -16.55
CA GLU A 233 5.16 -10.02 -17.64
C GLU A 233 4.87 -9.35 -19.00
N GLY A 234 5.89 -9.23 -19.84
CA GLY A 234 5.80 -8.60 -21.15
C GLY A 234 5.79 -7.06 -21.15
N CYS A 235 5.84 -6.42 -19.98
CA CYS A 235 5.91 -4.96 -19.89
C CYS A 235 7.23 -4.40 -20.43
N THR A 236 7.13 -3.42 -21.32
CA THR A 236 8.29 -2.71 -21.90
C THR A 236 8.69 -1.46 -21.12
N TYR A 237 7.76 -0.92 -20.33
CA TYR A 237 7.92 0.31 -19.54
C TYR A 237 8.37 1.52 -20.38
N LEU A 238 7.98 1.58 -21.66
CA LEU A 238 8.32 2.71 -22.52
C LEU A 238 7.74 4.01 -21.96
N GLY A 239 8.62 4.96 -21.64
CA GLY A 239 8.29 6.27 -21.08
C GLY A 239 8.07 6.31 -19.55
N ALA A 240 8.41 5.23 -18.85
CA ALA A 240 8.39 5.13 -17.40
C ALA A 240 9.61 5.75 -16.71
#